data_AF-A0A943PTK3-F1
#
_entry.id   AF-A0A943PTK3-F1
#
_cell.length_a   1.000
_cell.length_b   1.000
_cell.length_c   1.000
_cell.angle_alpha   90.00
_cell.angle_beta   90.00
_cell.angle_gamma   90.00
#
_symmetry.space_group_name_H-M   'P 1'
#
loop_
_entity.id
_entity.type
_entity.pdbx_description
1 polymer ?
#
loop_
_entity_poly.entity_id
_entity_poly.type
_entity_poly.pdbx_seq_one_letter_code
_entity_poly.pdbx_strand_id
1 'polypeptide(L)'
;MSYEDRLDKLKDIKTENYIWLIYIGIIVLSFYANSKEKEYILYNDFKSKKEYQNLLITIFSILLVIYYYFAKNGYDDLINLDENETDKKKFLTLLSFIGSALILISGIIFLGIAIVDDNIDVEIAFN
;
A
#
# COMPACT_ATOMS: atom_id res chain seq x y z
N MET A 1 -5.47 -11.73 -27.71
CA MET A 1 -6.16 -10.83 -26.76
C MET A 1 -7.50 -10.48 -27.37
N SER A 2 -8.57 -10.93 -26.72
CA SER A 2 -9.96 -10.69 -27.11
C SER A 2 -10.35 -9.22 -26.94
N TYR A 3 -11.52 -8.83 -27.48
CA TYR A 3 -12.11 -7.52 -27.20
C TYR A 3 -12.45 -7.36 -25.71
N GLU A 4 -12.93 -8.42 -25.07
CA GLU A 4 -13.25 -8.45 -23.63
C GLU A 4 -11.98 -8.24 -22.78
N ASP A 5 -10.90 -8.98 -23.05
CA ASP A 5 -9.60 -8.78 -22.38
C ASP A 5 -9.11 -7.32 -22.45
N ARG A 6 -9.36 -6.63 -23.57
CA ARG A 6 -8.97 -5.21 -23.72
C ARG A 6 -9.84 -4.30 -22.87
N LEU A 7 -11.13 -4.57 -22.76
CA LEU A 7 -12.04 -3.78 -21.93
C LEU A 7 -11.69 -3.93 -20.44
N ASP A 8 -11.37 -5.14 -19.99
CA ASP A 8 -11.00 -5.36 -18.59
C ASP A 8 -9.68 -4.68 -18.25
N LYS A 9 -8.66 -4.77 -19.13
CA LYS A 9 -7.43 -3.97 -18.97
C LYS A 9 -7.66 -2.47 -18.89
N LEU A 10 -8.62 -1.92 -19.64
CA LEU A 10 -8.96 -0.50 -19.55
C LEU A 10 -9.63 -0.14 -18.22
N LYS A 11 -10.42 -1.04 -17.63
CA LYS A 11 -10.98 -0.86 -16.28
C LYS A 11 -9.90 -0.91 -15.21
N ASP A 12 -8.92 -1.80 -15.35
CA ASP A 12 -7.80 -1.90 -14.42
C ASP A 12 -6.99 -0.60 -14.42
N ILE A 13 -6.60 -0.11 -15.61
CA ILE A 13 -5.89 1.17 -15.76
C ILE A 13 -6.68 2.33 -15.15
N LYS A 14 -8.00 2.35 -15.33
CA LYS A 14 -8.85 3.39 -14.72
C LYS A 14 -8.79 3.32 -13.20
N THR A 15 -8.81 2.11 -12.62
CA THR A 15 -8.72 1.91 -11.17
C THR A 15 -7.34 2.31 -10.65
N GLU A 16 -6.27 1.92 -11.34
CA GLU A 16 -4.90 2.33 -11.04
C GLU A 16 -4.75 3.85 -11.02
N ASN A 17 -5.36 4.58 -11.94
CA ASN A 17 -5.35 6.05 -11.95
C ASN A 17 -6.00 6.67 -10.69
N TYR A 18 -7.05 6.06 -10.15
CA TYR A 18 -7.62 6.49 -8.88
C TYR A 18 -6.67 6.21 -7.71
N ILE A 19 -6.00 5.06 -7.71
CA ILE A 19 -5.00 4.71 -6.71
C ILE A 19 -3.82 5.71 -6.75
N TRP A 20 -3.37 6.11 -7.94
CA TRP A 20 -2.35 7.15 -8.09
C TRP A 20 -2.75 8.49 -7.46
N LEU A 21 -4.01 8.90 -7.60
CA LEU A 21 -4.52 10.09 -6.91
C LEU A 21 -4.47 9.94 -5.38
N ILE A 22 -4.77 8.75 -4.86
CA ILE A 22 -4.65 8.48 -3.42
C ILE A 22 -3.19 8.57 -2.98
N TYR A 23 -2.24 8.03 -3.76
CA TYR A 23 -0.81 8.15 -3.46
C TYR A 23 -0.33 9.60 -3.39
N ILE A 24 -0.83 10.48 -4.26
CA ILE A 24 -0.54 11.93 -4.15
C ILE A 24 -1.03 12.49 -2.81
N GLY A 25 -2.23 12.11 -2.37
CA GLY A 25 -2.75 12.50 -1.05
C GLY A 25 -1.89 11.98 0.10
N ILE A 26 -1.42 10.73 0.01
CA ILE A 26 -0.52 10.12 0.99
C ILE A 26 0.78 10.92 1.07
N ILE A 27 1.39 11.27 -0.05
CA ILE A 27 2.63 12.06 -0.08
C ILE A 27 2.46 13.38 0.69
N VAL A 28 1.35 14.10 0.46
CA VAL A 28 1.06 15.35 1.18
C VAL A 28 0.88 15.11 2.68
N LEU A 29 0.16 14.06 3.07
CA LEU A 29 -0.02 13.68 4.47
C LEU A 29 1.30 13.30 5.13
N SER A 30 2.20 12.62 4.42
CA SER A 30 3.53 12.25 4.90
C SER A 30 4.39 13.48 5.17
N PHE A 31 4.38 14.48 4.27
CA PHE A 31 5.06 15.75 4.55
C PHE A 31 4.52 16.45 5.80
N TYR A 32 3.20 16.41 6.00
CA TYR A 32 2.59 16.97 7.20
C TYR A 32 2.98 16.19 8.47
N ALA A 33 3.00 14.85 8.41
CA ALA A 33 3.46 14.00 9.50
C ALA A 33 4.91 14.33 9.88
N ASN A 34 5.82 14.42 8.92
CA ASN A 34 7.22 14.77 9.18
C ASN A 34 7.38 16.14 9.85
N SER A 35 6.50 17.11 9.53
CA SER A 35 6.48 18.39 10.22
C SER A 35 6.14 18.25 11.71
N LYS A 36 5.23 17.32 12.06
CA LYS A 36 4.83 17.04 13.45
C LYS A 36 5.89 16.27 14.22
N GLU A 37 6.55 15.33 13.57
CA GLU A 37 7.72 14.66 14.13
C GLU A 37 8.84 15.67 14.46
N LYS A 38 9.15 16.58 13.53
CA LYS A 38 10.13 17.65 13.76
C LYS A 38 9.75 18.55 14.93
N GLU A 39 8.48 18.92 15.05
CA GLU A 39 7.97 19.73 16.17
C GLU A 39 8.17 19.01 17.51
N TYR A 40 7.89 17.70 17.57
CA TYR A 40 8.18 16.88 18.74
C TYR A 40 9.68 16.83 19.08
N ILE A 41 10.54 16.56 18.11
CA ILE A 41 12.00 16.42 18.34
C ILE A 41 12.60 17.74 18.87
N LEU A 42 12.16 18.89 18.35
CA LEU A 42 12.72 20.19 18.73
C LEU A 42 12.20 20.70 20.07
N TYR A 43 10.93 20.45 20.39
CA TYR A 43 10.25 21.08 21.53
C TYR A 43 9.80 20.09 22.61
N ASN A 44 10.05 18.80 22.42
CA ASN A 44 9.55 17.70 23.25
C ASN A 44 8.02 17.78 23.44
N ASP A 45 7.30 18.22 22.41
CA ASP A 45 5.84 18.38 22.42
C ASP A 45 5.13 17.05 22.22
N PHE A 46 4.66 16.46 23.32
CA PHE A 46 3.90 15.21 23.31
C PHE A 46 2.58 15.29 22.53
N LYS A 47 2.03 16.49 22.29
CA LYS A 47 0.85 16.62 21.44
C LYS A 47 1.21 16.34 19.99
N SER A 48 2.25 16.98 19.47
CA SER A 48 2.77 16.75 18.11
C SER A 48 3.20 15.31 17.88
N LYS A 49 3.77 14.65 18.90
CA LYS A 49 4.07 13.21 18.88
C LYS A 49 2.83 12.36 18.61
N LYS A 50 1.75 12.58 19.35
CA LYS A 50 0.49 11.85 19.17
C LYS A 50 -0.17 12.15 17.84
N GLU A 51 -0.10 13.40 17.38
CA GLU A 51 -0.57 13.77 16.04
C GLU A 51 0.21 13.04 14.94
N TYR A 52 1.54 12.97 15.04
CA TYR A 52 2.38 12.21 14.13
C TYR A 52 2.01 10.72 14.09
N GLN A 53 1.91 10.08 15.26
CA GLN A 53 1.54 8.66 15.34
C GLN A 53 0.17 8.40 14.69
N ASN A 54 -0.83 9.24 14.98
CA ASN A 54 -2.15 9.13 14.37
C ASN A 54 -2.11 9.31 12.85
N LEU A 55 -1.27 10.21 12.35
CA LEU A 55 -1.07 10.40 10.90
C LEU A 55 -0.44 9.16 10.27
N LEU A 56 0.60 8.57 10.88
CA LEU A 56 1.20 7.33 10.40
C LEU A 56 0.19 6.18 10.38
N ILE A 57 -0.55 5.95 11.47
CA ILE A 57 -1.61 4.93 11.52
C ILE A 57 -2.62 5.15 10.40
N THR A 58 -3.04 6.39 10.17
CA THR A 58 -3.98 6.74 9.10
C THR A 58 -3.41 6.41 7.72
N ILE A 59 -2.17 6.83 7.45
CA ILE A 59 -1.49 6.60 6.18
C ILE A 59 -1.32 5.09 5.93
N PHE A 60 -0.76 4.35 6.89
CA PHE A 60 -0.55 2.91 6.77
C PHE A 60 -1.87 2.13 6.65
N SER A 61 -2.95 2.62 7.28
CA SER A 61 -4.28 2.02 7.11
C SER A 61 -4.80 2.18 5.69
N ILE A 62 -4.63 3.36 5.08
CA ILE A 62 -5.00 3.60 3.67
C ILE A 62 -4.15 2.72 2.74
N LEU A 63 -2.84 2.65 2.97
CA LEU A 63 -1.93 1.79 2.22
C LEU A 63 -2.33 0.32 2.33
N LEU A 64 -2.71 -0.15 3.51
CA LEU A 64 -3.13 -1.53 3.71
C LEU A 64 -4.35 -1.90 2.86
N VAL A 65 -5.32 -0.99 2.72
CA VAL A 65 -6.49 -1.19 1.84
C VAL A 65 -6.06 -1.30 0.37
N ILE A 66 -5.12 -0.45 -0.07
CA ILE A 66 -4.58 -0.50 -1.44
C ILE A 66 -3.81 -1.81 -1.68
N TYR A 67 -2.96 -2.21 -0.74
CA TYR A 67 -2.19 -3.46 -0.84
C TYR A 67 -3.10 -4.68 -0.84
N TYR A 68 -4.17 -4.67 -0.03
CA TYR A 68 -5.17 -5.71 -0.05
C TYR A 68 -5.88 -5.79 -1.42
N TYR A 69 -6.24 -4.64 -2.01
CA TYR A 69 -6.83 -4.60 -3.35
C TYR A 69 -5.91 -5.26 -4.38
N PHE A 70 -4.63 -4.91 -4.43
CA PHE A 70 -3.68 -5.51 -5.38
C PHE A 70 -3.43 -7.00 -5.12
N ALA A 71 -3.29 -7.40 -3.86
CA ALA A 71 -3.11 -8.80 -3.49
C ALA A 71 -4.33 -9.66 -3.87
N LYS A 72 -5.53 -9.12 -3.66
CA LYS A 72 -6.78 -9.77 -4.08
C LYS A 72 -6.86 -9.86 -5.61
N ASN A 73 -6.57 -8.77 -6.33
CA ASN A 73 -6.59 -8.79 -7.79
C ASN A 73 -5.61 -9.81 -8.37
N GLY A 74 -4.38 -9.86 -7.83
CA GLY A 74 -3.39 -10.86 -8.22
C GLY A 74 -3.81 -12.30 -7.88
N TYR A 75 -4.55 -12.51 -6.79
CA TYR A 75 -5.15 -13.81 -6.47
C TYR A 75 -6.25 -14.19 -7.45
N ASP A 76 -7.15 -13.26 -7.75
CA ASP A 76 -8.25 -13.44 -8.71
C ASP A 76 -7.70 -13.76 -10.11
N ASP A 77 -6.62 -13.09 -10.55
CA ASP A 77 -5.91 -13.40 -11.79
C ASP A 77 -5.31 -14.81 -11.78
N LEU A 78 -4.78 -15.25 -10.64
CA LEU A 78 -4.16 -16.56 -10.50
C LEU A 78 -5.19 -17.71 -10.59
N ILE A 79 -6.36 -17.56 -9.95
CA ILE A 79 -7.40 -18.60 -9.95
C ILE A 79 -8.20 -18.66 -11.25
N ASN A 80 -8.27 -17.54 -11.99
CA ASN A 80 -9.01 -17.45 -13.25
C ASN A 80 -8.13 -17.71 -14.49
N LEU A 81 -6.87 -18.15 -14.30
CA LEU A 81 -5.99 -18.53 -15.40
C LEU A 81 -6.57 -19.71 -16.20
N ASP A 82 -6.75 -19.53 -17.50
CA ASP A 82 -7.14 -20.61 -18.41
C ASP A 82 -6.05 -21.70 -18.46
N GLU A 83 -6.47 -22.96 -18.41
CA GLU A 83 -5.61 -24.13 -18.44
C GLU A 83 -4.75 -24.19 -19.72
N ASN A 84 -5.22 -23.62 -20.83
CA ASN A 84 -4.52 -23.56 -22.12
C ASN A 84 -3.51 -22.41 -22.21
N GLU A 85 -3.37 -21.58 -21.18
CA GLU A 85 -2.39 -20.49 -21.17
C GLU A 85 -0.95 -20.99 -21.14
N THR A 86 -0.05 -20.19 -21.71
CA THR A 86 1.38 -20.52 -21.75
C THR A 86 1.98 -20.63 -20.36
N ASP A 87 2.92 -21.56 -20.16
CA ASP A 87 3.66 -21.71 -18.90
C ASP A 87 4.31 -20.40 -18.44
N LYS A 88 4.79 -19.59 -19.40
CA LYS A 88 5.35 -18.27 -19.14
C LYS A 88 4.32 -17.34 -18.49
N LYS A 89 3.09 -17.28 -19.01
CA LYS A 89 2.04 -16.43 -18.44
C LYS A 89 1.66 -16.90 -17.04
N LYS A 90 1.45 -18.20 -16.85
CA LYS A 90 1.16 -18.79 -15.54
C LYS A 90 2.23 -18.45 -14.50
N PHE A 91 3.50 -18.60 -14.87
CA PHE A 91 4.63 -18.28 -13.99
C PHE A 91 4.68 -16.79 -13.64
N LEU A 92 4.48 -15.89 -14.62
CA LEU A 92 4.48 -14.44 -14.38
C LEU A 92 3.31 -14.01 -13.48
N THR A 93 2.12 -14.56 -13.68
CA THR A 93 0.95 -14.27 -12.81
C THR A 93 1.21 -14.74 -11.39
N LEU A 94 1.79 -15.93 -11.20
CA LEU A 94 2.18 -16.42 -9.88
C LEU A 94 3.17 -15.48 -9.19
N LEU A 95 4.22 -15.05 -9.90
CA LEU A 95 5.20 -14.10 -9.34
C LEU A 95 4.57 -12.75 -8.99
N SER A 96 3.66 -12.25 -9.83
CA SER A 96 2.93 -11.01 -9.58
C SER A 96 2.09 -11.12 -8.29
N PHE A 97 1.36 -12.23 -8.14
CA PHE A 97 0.61 -12.51 -6.92
C PHE A 97 1.53 -12.57 -5.69
N ILE A 98 2.62 -13.35 -5.74
CA ILE A 98 3.57 -13.45 -4.63
C ILE A 98 4.10 -12.07 -4.24
N GLY A 99 4.49 -11.24 -5.22
CA GLY A 99 4.95 -9.88 -4.98
C GLY A 99 3.91 -9.03 -4.23
N SER A 100 2.66 -9.02 -4.71
CA SER A 100 1.58 -8.27 -4.07
C SER A 100 1.22 -8.79 -2.67
N ALA A 101 1.28 -10.10 -2.44
CA ALA A 101 1.03 -10.71 -1.13
C ALA A 101 2.13 -10.34 -0.11
N LEU A 102 3.39 -10.31 -0.53
CA LEU A 102 4.50 -9.88 0.32
C LEU A 102 4.37 -8.40 0.71
N ILE A 103 3.95 -7.53 -0.22
CA ILE A 103 3.67 -6.12 0.05
C ILE A 103 2.54 -5.98 1.08
N LEU A 104 1.46 -6.76 0.95
CA LEU A 104 0.37 -6.78 1.92
C LEU A 104 0.86 -7.17 3.33
N ILE A 105 1.65 -8.25 3.43
CA ILE A 105 2.22 -8.69 4.70
C ILE A 105 3.09 -7.59 5.31
N SER A 106 3.95 -6.97 4.50
CA SER A 106 4.78 -5.84 4.93
C SER A 106 3.93 -4.68 5.44
N GLY A 107 2.85 -4.31 4.75
CA GLY A 107 1.92 -3.26 5.18
C GLY A 107 1.24 -3.56 6.52
N ILE A 108 0.87 -4.82 6.77
CA ILE A 108 0.31 -5.24 8.08
C ILE A 108 1.35 -5.04 9.19
N ILE A 109 2.60 -5.44 8.93
CA ILE A 109 3.69 -5.31 9.90
C ILE A 109 3.95 -3.84 10.22
N PHE A 110 4.08 -2.98 9.19
CA PHE A 110 4.32 -1.55 9.40
C PHE A 110 3.17 -0.83 10.10
N LEU A 111 1.91 -1.18 9.79
CA LEU A 111 0.77 -0.66 10.53
C LEU A 111 0.82 -1.10 12.00
N GLY A 112 1.20 -2.36 12.27
CA GLY A 112 1.43 -2.86 13.62
C GLY A 112 2.49 -2.07 14.37
N ILE A 113 3.61 -1.76 13.73
CA ILE A 113 4.66 -0.89 14.30
C ILE A 113 4.08 0.49 14.59
N ALA A 114 3.39 1.14 13.66
CA ALA A 114 2.82 2.47 13.87
C ALA A 114 1.83 2.53 15.04
N ILE A 115 1.07 1.46 15.28
CA ILE A 115 0.14 1.35 16.42
C ILE A 115 0.87 1.17 17.75
N VAL A 116 1.95 0.38 17.77
CA VAL A 116 2.68 0.01 19.00
C VAL A 116 3.76 1.02 19.36
N ASP A 117 4.37 1.69 18.38
CA ASP A 117 5.45 2.66 18.57
C ASP A 117 4.91 4.00 19.08
N ASP A 118 4.53 4.00 20.36
CA ASP A 118 4.09 5.17 21.10
C ASP A 118 5.24 6.10 21.48
N ASN A 119 6.50 5.71 21.22
CA ASN A 119 7.69 6.50 21.54
C ASN A 119 8.43 7.08 20.34
N ILE A 120 8.05 6.72 19.12
CA ILE A 120 8.81 7.05 17.90
C ILE A 120 10.25 6.56 18.07
N ASP A 121 10.39 5.33 18.58
CA ASP A 121 11.68 4.68 18.77
C ASP A 121 12.21 4.15 17.43
N VAL A 122 11.32 3.95 16.45
CA VAL A 122 11.66 3.42 15.13
C VAL A 122 11.18 4.38 14.04
N GLU A 123 12.13 4.91 13.27
CA GLU A 123 11.79 5.65 12.05
C GLU A 123 11.27 4.67 10.98
N ILE A 124 10.01 4.83 10.60
CA ILE A 124 9.38 4.07 9.52
C ILE A 124 9.16 4.98 8.31
N ALA A 125 9.98 4.79 7.29
CA ALA A 125 9.82 5.41 5.97
C ALA A 125 9.08 4.48 5.00
N PHE A 126 8.52 5.05 3.93
CA PHE A 126 7.91 4.29 2.85
C PHE A 126 9.00 3.56 2.06
N ASN A 127 9.22 2.29 2.37
CA ASN A 127 10.20 1.41 1.72
C ASN A 127 9.50 0.48 0.71
#